data_AF-A0AAD5TWJ6-F1
#
_entry.id   AF-A0AAD5TWJ6-F1
#
_cell.length_a   1.000
_cell.length_b   1.000
_cell.length_c   1.000
_cell.angle_alpha   90.00
_cell.angle_beta   90.00
_cell.angle_gamma   90.00
#
_symmetry.space_group_name_H-M   'P 1'
#
loop_
_entity.id
_entity.type
_entity.pdbx_description
1 polymer ?
#
loop_
_entity_poly.entity_id
_entity_poly.type
_entity_poly.pdbx_seq_one_letter_code
_entity_poly.pdbx_strand_id
1 'polypeptide(L)'
;MEEFSGSIEEKAFVVDEVNNIIKESIENTVQNAAYHHNKVAQWNSNVLEQTLKKLTGLNKPFKYIVTVTIMQKNGAGLHAASSCYWDNSSDVMVLTCVSLIGKQNNLLFIKTFSPSYDQLKYHYLCHTACDVIDERVASSLRHTNDLYLGLLYSMDDLAVFGYMTNTRIKFLIVLPVSDSVIKDQDMKNKFRRIHNAYIGLCHNPFFDQCDDKMINSKRFSNVIDEIANF
;
A
#
# COMPACT_ATOMS: atom_id res chain seq x y z
N MET A 1 -19.37 2.27 -22.40
CA MET A 1 -17.99 1.73 -22.44
C MET A 1 -17.02 2.83 -22.86
N GLU A 2 -17.08 4.02 -22.22
CA GLU A 2 -16.26 5.19 -22.61
C GLU A 2 -15.97 6.17 -21.45
N GLU A 3 -16.08 5.76 -20.18
CA GLU A 3 -15.79 6.66 -19.02
C GLU A 3 -14.62 6.19 -18.13
N PHE A 4 -13.79 5.24 -18.58
CA PHE A 4 -12.71 4.67 -17.76
C PHE A 4 -11.32 5.29 -18.01
N SER A 5 -11.20 6.24 -18.94
CA SER A 5 -9.90 6.87 -19.25
C SER A 5 -9.50 7.99 -18.28
N GLY A 6 -10.46 8.61 -17.57
CA GLY A 6 -10.19 9.80 -16.74
C GLY A 6 -9.46 9.53 -15.41
N SER A 7 -9.52 8.30 -14.87
CA SER A 7 -9.00 7.98 -13.53
C SER A 7 -7.51 7.57 -13.51
N ILE A 8 -6.94 7.23 -14.67
CA ILE A 8 -5.50 6.92 -14.81
C ILE A 8 -4.69 8.21 -14.99
N GLU A 9 -5.23 9.19 -15.73
CA GLU A 9 -4.55 10.48 -15.95
C GLU A 9 -4.43 11.32 -14.68
N GLU A 10 -5.43 11.26 -13.78
CA GLU A 10 -5.42 12.04 -12.52
C GLU A 10 -4.34 11.58 -11.53
N LYS A 11 -3.89 10.32 -11.66
CA LYS A 11 -2.81 9.72 -10.86
C LYS A 11 -1.46 9.70 -11.58
N ALA A 12 -1.39 10.20 -12.81
CA ALA A 12 -0.15 10.20 -13.56
C ALA A 12 0.82 11.27 -13.01
N PHE A 13 2.10 10.89 -12.91
CA PHE A 13 3.16 11.82 -12.55
C PHE A 13 3.43 12.77 -13.74
N VAL A 14 2.97 14.01 -13.63
CA VAL A 14 3.16 15.02 -14.67
C VAL A 14 4.46 15.78 -14.39
N VAL A 15 5.51 15.42 -15.12
CA VAL A 15 6.87 15.99 -14.97
C VAL A 15 6.87 17.52 -15.14
N ASP A 16 6.10 18.03 -16.09
CA ASP A 16 6.06 19.47 -16.40
C ASP A 16 5.42 20.30 -15.27
N GLU A 17 4.37 19.76 -14.64
CA GLU A 17 3.71 20.41 -13.50
C GLU A 17 4.69 20.55 -12.32
N VAL A 18 5.41 19.49 -11.99
CA VAL A 18 6.42 19.47 -10.93
C VAL A 18 7.57 20.43 -11.25
N ASN A 19 8.06 20.44 -12.49
CA ASN A 19 9.12 21.36 -12.91
C ASN A 19 8.69 22.83 -12.81
N ASN A 20 7.45 23.15 -13.15
CA ASN A 20 6.93 24.51 -13.04
C ASN A 20 6.82 24.96 -11.58
N ILE A 21 6.34 24.09 -10.68
CA ILE A 21 6.28 24.36 -9.24
C ILE A 21 7.68 24.65 -8.67
N ILE A 22 8.68 23.84 -9.04
CA ILE A 22 10.06 23.99 -8.58
C ILE A 22 10.64 25.33 -9.07
N LYS A 23 10.48 25.65 -10.36
CA LYS A 23 10.97 26.91 -10.94
C LYS A 23 10.37 28.12 -10.23
N GLU A 24 9.05 28.12 -10.03
CA GLU A 24 8.34 29.21 -9.35
C GLU A 24 8.84 29.39 -7.90
N SER A 25 9.08 28.30 -7.17
CA SER A 25 9.62 28.35 -5.79
C SER A 25 11.06 28.88 -5.73
N ILE A 26 11.89 28.59 -6.73
CA ILE A 26 13.26 29.13 -6.83
C ILE A 26 13.21 30.63 -7.17
N GLU A 27 12.40 31.02 -8.16
CA GLU A 27 12.26 32.41 -8.59
C GLU A 27 11.75 33.29 -7.45
N ASN A 28 10.70 32.88 -6.75
CA ASN A 28 10.16 33.61 -5.60
C ASN A 28 11.18 33.86 -4.47
N THR A 29 12.22 33.02 -4.36
CA THR A 29 13.20 33.13 -3.27
C THR A 29 14.50 33.83 -3.69
N VAL A 30 15.01 33.57 -4.90
CA VAL A 30 16.39 33.95 -5.30
C VAL A 30 16.41 35.07 -6.37
N GLN A 31 15.36 35.24 -7.17
CA GLN A 31 15.39 35.93 -8.48
C GLN A 31 16.09 37.30 -8.52
N ASN A 32 15.93 38.14 -7.48
CA ASN A 32 16.55 39.48 -7.42
C ASN A 32 17.61 39.64 -6.31
N ALA A 33 18.01 38.56 -5.64
CA ALA A 33 18.92 38.64 -4.52
C ALA A 33 20.39 38.48 -4.97
N ALA A 34 21.23 39.47 -4.65
CA ALA A 34 22.68 39.33 -4.77
C ALA A 34 23.17 38.19 -3.87
N TYR A 35 24.07 37.35 -4.39
CA TYR A 35 24.58 36.19 -3.63
C TYR A 35 25.29 36.64 -2.36
N HIS A 36 24.81 36.15 -1.22
CA HIS A 36 25.46 36.33 0.08
C HIS A 36 25.47 35.01 0.81
N HIS A 37 26.66 34.54 1.19
CA HIS A 37 26.86 33.25 1.85
C HIS A 37 25.95 33.07 3.09
N ASN A 38 25.79 34.12 3.90
CA ASN A 38 24.96 34.08 5.11
C ASN A 38 23.46 33.85 4.83
N LYS A 39 22.97 34.18 3.63
CA LYS A 39 21.57 34.01 3.25
C LYS A 39 21.29 32.65 2.61
N VAL A 40 22.33 31.90 2.23
CA VAL A 40 22.19 30.61 1.53
C VAL A 40 21.41 29.59 2.35
N ALA A 41 21.68 29.50 3.66
CA ALA A 41 20.96 28.59 4.54
C ALA A 41 19.45 28.91 4.59
N GLN A 42 19.11 30.20 4.69
CA GLN A 42 17.73 30.67 4.68
C GLN A 42 17.05 30.41 3.33
N TRP A 43 17.74 30.67 2.22
CA TRP A 43 17.21 30.38 0.89
C TRP A 43 16.96 28.89 0.69
N ASN A 44 17.87 28.01 1.13
CA ASN A 44 17.66 26.56 1.08
C ASN A 44 16.41 26.16 1.85
N SER A 45 16.24 26.61 3.10
CA SER A 45 15.05 26.31 3.90
C SER A 45 13.77 26.81 3.24
N ASN A 46 13.77 28.05 2.73
CA ASN A 46 12.60 28.64 2.08
C ASN A 46 12.22 27.90 0.79
N VAL A 47 13.19 27.57 -0.06
CA VAL A 47 12.93 26.82 -1.31
C VAL A 47 12.43 25.42 -0.98
N LEU A 48 13.01 24.73 0.00
CA LEU A 48 12.57 23.41 0.44
C LEU A 48 11.11 23.45 0.94
N GLU A 49 10.79 24.37 1.84
CA GLU A 49 9.46 24.46 2.43
C GLU A 49 8.39 24.83 1.39
N GLN A 50 8.67 25.81 0.52
CA GLN A 50 7.72 26.20 -0.53
C GLN A 50 7.48 25.09 -1.54
N THR A 51 8.55 24.43 -2.00
CA THR A 51 8.45 23.33 -2.98
C THR A 51 7.68 22.16 -2.37
N LEU A 52 8.03 21.75 -1.15
CA LEU A 52 7.39 20.61 -0.50
C LEU A 52 5.93 20.90 -0.19
N LYS A 53 5.59 22.10 0.30
CA LYS A 53 4.21 22.50 0.56
C LYS A 53 3.35 22.48 -0.70
N LYS A 54 3.85 23.01 -1.82
CA LYS A 54 3.13 22.99 -3.11
C LYS A 54 2.95 21.56 -3.64
N LEU A 55 4.00 20.72 -3.56
CA LEU A 55 3.92 19.32 -3.99
C LEU A 55 2.95 18.50 -3.14
N THR A 56 2.94 18.68 -1.81
CA THR A 56 1.94 18.04 -0.94
C THR A 56 0.53 18.57 -1.18
N GLY A 57 0.40 19.84 -1.59
CA GLY A 57 -0.88 20.47 -1.92
C GLY A 57 -1.56 19.90 -3.17
N LEU A 58 -0.83 19.19 -4.02
CA LEU A 58 -1.40 18.48 -5.17
C LEU A 58 -2.25 17.27 -4.75
N ASN A 59 -2.17 16.80 -3.50
CA ASN A 59 -2.90 15.64 -2.98
C ASN A 59 -2.74 14.37 -3.84
N LYS A 60 -1.66 14.26 -4.61
CA LYS A 60 -1.32 13.07 -5.37
C LYS A 60 -0.65 12.05 -4.44
N PRO A 61 -0.88 10.73 -4.64
CA PRO A 61 -0.37 9.67 -3.77
C PRO A 61 1.12 9.39 -4.03
N PHE A 62 1.96 10.42 -3.95
CA PHE A 62 3.39 10.34 -4.19
C PHE A 62 4.19 10.70 -2.94
N LYS A 63 5.32 10.02 -2.77
CA LYS A 63 6.32 10.36 -1.77
C LYS A 63 7.33 11.32 -2.40
N TYR A 64 7.34 12.57 -1.94
CA TYR A 64 8.25 13.59 -2.45
C TYR A 64 9.51 13.70 -1.57
N ILE A 65 10.68 13.71 -2.21
CA ILE A 65 11.96 13.98 -1.57
C ILE A 65 12.60 15.13 -2.33
N VAL A 66 12.88 16.24 -1.63
CA VAL A 66 13.47 17.44 -2.23
C VAL A 66 14.84 17.67 -1.61
N THR A 67 15.86 17.82 -2.46
CA THR A 67 17.22 18.18 -2.04
C THR A 67 17.63 19.46 -2.78
N VAL A 68 17.98 20.50 -2.02
CA VAL A 68 18.37 21.81 -2.58
C VAL A 68 19.83 22.06 -2.27
N THR A 69 20.60 22.50 -3.27
CA THR A 69 22.00 22.89 -3.13
C THR A 69 22.24 24.18 -3.91
N ILE A 70 22.67 25.24 -3.22
CA ILE A 70 23.00 26.53 -3.81
C ILE A 70 24.50 26.74 -3.74
N MET A 71 25.13 26.98 -4.89
CA MET A 71 26.58 27.20 -5.00
C MET A 71 26.87 28.48 -5.81
N GLN A 72 27.87 29.25 -5.38
CA GLN A 72 28.38 30.39 -6.15
C GLN A 72 29.24 29.90 -7.31
N LYS A 73 29.03 30.43 -8.51
CA LYS A 73 29.83 30.11 -9.71
C LYS A 73 31.21 30.76 -9.62
N ASN A 74 32.17 30.08 -9.00
CA ASN A 74 33.55 30.54 -8.82
C ASN A 74 34.60 29.68 -9.55
N GLY A 75 34.18 28.81 -10.47
CA GLY A 75 35.08 27.93 -11.22
C GLY A 75 35.47 26.62 -10.50
N ALA A 76 34.98 26.39 -9.28
CA ALA A 76 35.11 25.09 -8.62
C ALA A 76 34.08 24.08 -9.16
N GLY A 77 34.46 22.79 -9.21
CA GLY A 77 33.54 21.70 -9.51
C GLY A 77 32.61 21.40 -8.33
N LEU A 78 31.38 20.97 -8.62
CA LEU A 78 30.41 20.51 -7.62
C LEU A 78 30.22 19.00 -7.78
N HIS A 79 30.59 18.24 -6.75
CA HIS A 79 30.19 16.84 -6.62
C HIS A 79 29.11 16.74 -5.56
N ALA A 80 27.88 16.44 -5.98
CA ALA A 80 26.76 16.17 -5.09
C ALA A 80 26.40 14.68 -5.20
N ALA A 81 26.30 14.01 -4.06
CA ALA A 81 25.77 12.66 -3.94
C ALA A 81 24.62 12.68 -2.92
N SER A 82 23.48 12.11 -3.29
CA SER A 82 22.36 11.89 -2.39
C SER A 82 22.12 10.39 -2.28
N SER A 83 21.94 9.90 -1.05
CA SER A 83 21.51 8.54 -0.76
C SER A 83 20.17 8.61 -0.06
N CYS A 84 19.13 8.09 -0.70
CA CYS A 84 17.81 7.96 -0.11
C CYS A 84 17.59 6.49 0.24
N TYR A 85 17.30 6.20 1.51
CA TYR A 85 16.88 4.87 1.92
C TYR A 85 15.39 4.73 1.67
N TRP A 86 15.04 3.92 0.68
CA TRP A 86 13.67 3.49 0.43
C TRP A 86 13.42 2.24 1.27
N ASP A 87 12.46 2.32 2.18
CA ASP A 87 12.06 1.14 2.94
C ASP A 87 11.08 0.33 2.10
N ASN A 88 11.59 -0.73 1.49
CA ASN A 88 10.82 -1.60 0.61
C ASN A 88 9.64 -2.29 1.31
N SER A 89 9.64 -2.34 2.66
CA SER A 89 8.54 -2.94 3.42
C SER A 89 7.34 -2.00 3.60
N SER A 90 7.56 -0.69 3.64
CA SER A 90 6.54 0.32 3.94
C SER A 90 6.17 1.22 2.76
N ASP A 91 7.09 1.43 1.79
CA ASP A 91 6.90 2.40 0.70
C ASP A 91 6.28 1.83 -0.60
N VAL A 92 6.03 0.51 -0.70
CA VAL A 92 5.69 -0.14 -1.99
C VAL A 92 4.41 -0.99 -1.96
N MET A 93 3.87 -1.36 -0.80
CA MET A 93 2.89 -2.44 -0.73
C MET A 93 1.50 -2.01 -0.25
N VAL A 94 0.72 -1.47 -1.19
CA VAL A 94 -0.71 -1.26 -1.00
C VAL A 94 -1.44 -2.57 -1.23
N LEU A 95 -2.13 -3.10 -0.21
CA LEU A 95 -3.02 -4.25 -0.39
C LEU A 95 -4.16 -3.85 -1.33
N THR A 96 -4.54 -4.69 -2.29
CA THR A 96 -5.69 -4.42 -3.16
C THR A 96 -6.98 -4.81 -2.47
N CYS A 97 -7.02 -6.00 -1.87
CA CYS A 97 -8.19 -6.54 -1.19
C CYS A 97 -7.79 -7.47 -0.04
N VAL A 98 -8.58 -7.44 1.04
CA VAL A 98 -8.52 -8.41 2.14
C VAL A 98 -9.88 -9.04 2.28
N SER A 99 -9.93 -10.37 2.34
CA SER A 99 -11.17 -11.10 2.60
C SER A 99 -10.99 -12.20 3.65
N LEU A 100 -12.06 -12.41 4.41
CA LEU A 100 -12.18 -13.48 5.38
C LEU A 100 -13.32 -14.38 4.95
N ILE A 101 -13.03 -15.67 4.85
CA ILE A 101 -13.98 -16.70 4.46
C ILE A 101 -14.16 -17.65 5.65
N GLY A 102 -15.41 -17.92 6.00
CA GLY A 102 -15.79 -18.82 7.07
C GLY A 102 -15.59 -20.29 6.72
N LYS A 103 -15.89 -21.15 7.70
CA LYS A 103 -15.77 -22.61 7.57
C LYS A 103 -16.64 -23.18 6.45
N GLN A 104 -17.80 -22.58 6.19
CA GLN A 104 -18.78 -23.06 5.21
C GLN A 104 -18.53 -22.46 3.82
N ASN A 105 -17.33 -21.95 3.57
CA ASN A 105 -16.94 -21.26 2.33
C ASN A 105 -17.82 -20.01 2.04
N ASN A 106 -18.37 -19.42 3.10
CA ASN A 106 -19.15 -18.21 3.07
C ASN A 106 -18.26 -16.99 3.33
N LEU A 107 -18.48 -15.89 2.60
CA LEU A 107 -17.71 -14.66 2.78
C LEU A 107 -18.17 -13.93 4.04
N LEU A 108 -17.29 -13.86 5.04
CA LEU A 108 -17.54 -13.17 6.32
C LEU A 108 -17.19 -11.69 6.24
N PHE A 109 -16.16 -11.35 5.47
CA PHE A 109 -15.70 -9.98 5.31
C PHE A 109 -14.98 -9.82 3.98
N ILE A 110 -15.24 -8.71 3.30
CA ILE A 110 -14.50 -8.29 2.12
C ILE A 110 -14.28 -6.79 2.23
N LYS A 111 -13.02 -6.37 2.08
CA LYS A 111 -12.64 -4.97 2.05
C LYS A 111 -11.69 -4.76 0.89
N THR A 112 -12.05 -3.82 0.04
CA THR A 112 -11.25 -3.41 -1.11
C THR A 112 -10.67 -2.04 -0.83
N PHE A 113 -9.37 -1.90 -1.06
CA PHE A 113 -8.62 -0.65 -0.84
C PHE A 113 -8.37 0.08 -2.14
N SER A 114 -8.23 -0.66 -3.25
CA SER A 114 -8.13 -0.06 -4.58
C SER A 114 -9.44 -0.24 -5.35
N PRO A 115 -10.13 0.85 -5.74
CA PRO A 115 -11.35 0.77 -6.55
C PRO A 115 -11.08 0.40 -8.02
N SER A 116 -9.86 -0.03 -8.37
CA SER A 116 -9.47 -0.35 -9.76
C SER A 116 -10.32 -1.44 -10.43
N TYR A 117 -10.95 -2.33 -9.66
CA TYR A 117 -11.76 -3.43 -10.17
C TYR A 117 -13.13 -3.48 -9.49
N ASP A 118 -14.12 -4.00 -10.20
CA ASP A 118 -15.46 -4.23 -9.67
C ASP A 118 -15.46 -5.20 -8.48
N GLN A 119 -16.33 -4.94 -7.49
CA GLN A 119 -16.55 -5.79 -6.32
C GLN A 119 -16.82 -7.25 -6.69
N LEU A 120 -17.44 -7.50 -7.85
CA LEU A 120 -17.73 -8.83 -8.38
C LEU A 120 -16.46 -9.62 -8.73
N LYS A 121 -15.43 -8.96 -9.30
CA LYS A 121 -14.15 -9.62 -9.64
C LYS A 121 -13.49 -10.18 -8.37
N TYR A 122 -13.51 -9.41 -7.29
CA TYR A 122 -12.95 -9.86 -6.00
C TYR A 122 -13.75 -11.01 -5.38
N HIS A 123 -15.08 -11.05 -5.53
CA HIS A 123 -15.88 -12.19 -5.09
C HIS A 123 -15.48 -13.48 -5.83
N TYR A 124 -15.34 -13.42 -7.15
CA TYR A 124 -14.91 -14.57 -7.95
C TYR A 124 -13.50 -15.05 -7.58
N LEU A 125 -12.56 -14.13 -7.38
CA LEU A 125 -11.20 -14.45 -6.89
C LEU A 125 -11.24 -15.16 -5.53
N CYS A 126 -12.07 -14.68 -4.60
CA CYS A 126 -12.21 -15.28 -3.28
C CYS A 126 -12.75 -16.71 -3.35
N HIS A 127 -13.78 -16.95 -4.17
CA HIS A 127 -14.35 -18.29 -4.36
C HIS A 127 -13.35 -19.25 -5.00
N THR A 128 -12.66 -18.82 -6.06
CA THR A 128 -11.62 -19.64 -6.72
C THR A 128 -10.47 -19.96 -5.76
N ALA A 129 -10.07 -18.99 -4.93
CA ALA A 129 -9.03 -19.21 -3.91
C ALA A 129 -9.46 -20.18 -2.81
N CYS A 130 -10.76 -20.24 -2.51
CA CYS A 130 -11.31 -21.16 -1.53
C CYS A 130 -11.09 -22.63 -1.94
N ASP A 131 -11.34 -22.94 -3.21
CA ASP A 131 -11.17 -24.28 -3.77
C ASP A 131 -9.70 -24.68 -3.80
N VAL A 132 -8.81 -23.75 -4.23
CA VAL A 132 -7.36 -23.98 -4.24
C VAL A 132 -6.82 -24.22 -2.83
N ILE A 133 -7.32 -23.51 -1.81
CA ILE A 133 -6.95 -23.76 -0.42
C ILE A 133 -7.36 -25.17 -0.01
N ASP A 134 -8.59 -25.59 -0.30
CA ASP A 134 -9.08 -26.91 0.09
C ASP A 134 -8.29 -28.03 -0.59
N GLU A 135 -7.96 -27.87 -1.87
CA GLU A 135 -7.09 -28.81 -2.60
C GLU A 135 -5.67 -28.85 -2.00
N ARG A 136 -5.10 -27.70 -1.64
CA ARG A 136 -3.75 -27.61 -1.07
C ARG A 136 -3.67 -28.20 0.33
N VAL A 137 -4.75 -28.07 1.11
CA VAL A 137 -4.88 -28.67 2.44
C VAL A 137 -5.07 -30.19 2.34
N ALA A 138 -5.85 -30.66 1.36
CA ALA A 138 -6.05 -32.08 1.11
C ALA A 138 -4.79 -32.79 0.57
N SER A 139 -3.99 -32.10 -0.25
CA SER A 139 -2.77 -32.64 -0.85
C SER A 139 -1.53 -32.57 0.06
N SER A 140 -1.56 -31.78 1.14
CA SER A 140 -0.39 -31.60 2.01
C SER A 140 -0.13 -32.83 2.89
N LEU A 141 0.73 -33.73 2.42
CA LEU A 141 1.33 -34.85 3.16
C LEU A 141 2.38 -34.41 4.20
N ARG A 142 2.67 -33.11 4.31
CA ARG A 142 3.68 -32.57 5.24
C ARG A 142 2.99 -31.76 6.34
N HIS A 143 2.89 -32.36 7.51
CA HIS A 143 2.51 -31.72 8.78
C HIS A 143 3.58 -30.73 9.28
N THR A 144 3.92 -29.72 8.49
CA THR A 144 4.40 -28.48 9.09
C THR A 144 3.14 -27.71 9.48
N ASN A 145 2.92 -27.47 10.78
CA ASN A 145 1.79 -26.71 11.35
C ASN A 145 1.76 -25.23 10.92
N ASP A 146 2.26 -24.92 9.73
CA ASP A 146 2.36 -23.57 9.21
C ASP A 146 0.99 -23.14 8.68
N LEU A 147 0.36 -22.23 9.42
CA LEU A 147 -0.93 -21.61 9.12
C LEU A 147 -0.91 -20.80 7.80
N TYR A 148 0.29 -20.50 7.29
CA TYR A 148 0.50 -19.73 6.07
C TYR A 148 0.70 -20.65 4.87
N LEU A 149 -0.15 -20.53 3.85
CA LEU A 149 -0.13 -21.39 2.66
C LEU A 149 0.75 -20.84 1.53
N GLY A 150 1.18 -19.58 1.63
CA GLY A 150 1.97 -18.92 0.59
C GLY A 150 1.13 -18.28 -0.49
N LEU A 151 1.76 -18.05 -1.64
CA LEU A 151 1.10 -17.69 -2.88
C LEU A 151 0.22 -18.86 -3.36
N LEU A 152 -1.08 -18.63 -3.52
CA LEU A 152 -2.02 -19.64 -4.01
C LEU A 152 -2.00 -19.69 -5.54
N TYR A 153 -2.25 -18.54 -6.15
CA TYR A 153 -2.19 -18.34 -7.59
C TYR A 153 -2.01 -16.85 -7.89
N SER A 154 -1.55 -16.57 -9.11
CA SER A 154 -1.54 -15.23 -9.70
C SER A 154 -2.56 -15.21 -10.84
N MET A 155 -3.47 -14.24 -10.84
CA MET A 155 -4.41 -14.01 -11.94
C MET A 155 -4.25 -12.56 -12.42
N ASP A 156 -4.04 -12.41 -13.72
CA ASP A 156 -3.67 -11.12 -14.35
C ASP A 156 -2.47 -10.49 -13.59
N ASP A 157 -2.63 -9.23 -13.18
CA ASP A 157 -1.67 -8.46 -12.38
C ASP A 157 -1.96 -8.55 -10.88
N LEU A 158 -2.67 -9.58 -10.42
CA LEU A 158 -3.02 -9.78 -9.01
C LEU A 158 -2.45 -11.10 -8.48
N ALA A 159 -1.66 -11.02 -7.39
CA ALA A 159 -1.21 -12.15 -6.61
C ALA A 159 -2.16 -12.40 -5.43
N VAL A 160 -2.61 -13.64 -5.27
CA VAL A 160 -3.48 -14.05 -4.16
C VAL A 160 -2.71 -14.90 -3.17
N PHE A 161 -2.60 -14.41 -1.94
CA PHE A 161 -1.97 -15.12 -0.83
C PHE A 161 -3.02 -15.73 0.10
N GLY A 162 -2.72 -16.93 0.58
CA GLY A 162 -3.60 -17.70 1.44
C GLY A 162 -3.03 -17.93 2.83
N TYR A 163 -3.91 -17.83 3.83
CA TYR A 163 -3.63 -18.22 5.20
C TYR A 163 -4.84 -18.94 5.77
N MET A 164 -4.63 -20.08 6.42
CA MET A 164 -5.70 -20.85 7.02
C MET A 164 -5.43 -21.08 8.50
N THR A 165 -6.42 -20.77 9.32
CA THR A 165 -6.39 -21.00 10.76
C THR A 165 -6.71 -22.45 11.11
N ASN A 166 -6.40 -22.84 12.34
CA ASN A 166 -6.81 -24.13 12.90
C ASN A 166 -8.35 -24.31 12.96
N THR A 167 -9.11 -23.22 13.04
CA THR A 167 -10.59 -23.24 12.98
C THR A 167 -11.14 -23.35 11.55
N ARG A 168 -10.27 -23.55 10.54
CA ARG A 168 -10.60 -23.58 9.10
C ARG A 168 -11.22 -22.30 8.57
N ILE A 169 -10.96 -21.18 9.24
CA ILE A 169 -11.25 -19.86 8.70
C ILE A 169 -10.09 -19.49 7.78
N LYS A 170 -10.42 -19.07 6.57
CA LYS A 170 -9.49 -18.77 5.49
C LYS A 170 -9.36 -17.25 5.36
N PHE A 171 -8.13 -16.75 5.41
CA PHE A 171 -7.80 -15.35 5.16
C PHE A 171 -7.13 -15.26 3.81
N LEU A 172 -7.56 -14.29 3.01
CA LEU A 172 -6.99 -13.99 1.72
C LEU A 172 -6.52 -12.55 1.69
N ILE A 173 -5.33 -12.36 1.14
CA ILE A 173 -4.81 -11.04 0.78
C ILE A 173 -4.55 -11.07 -0.71
N VAL A 174 -5.14 -10.10 -1.42
CA VAL A 174 -4.90 -9.87 -2.84
C VAL A 174 -4.02 -8.64 -2.96
N LEU A 175 -2.93 -8.80 -3.69
CA LEU A 175 -1.92 -7.79 -3.95
C LEU A 175 -1.78 -7.57 -5.45
N PRO A 176 -1.51 -6.34 -5.91
CA PRO A 176 -1.07 -6.18 -7.27
C PRO A 176 0.35 -6.74 -7.39
N VAL A 177 0.65 -7.42 -8.50
CA VAL A 177 1.99 -7.89 -8.81
C VAL A 177 2.82 -6.67 -9.20
N SER A 178 3.60 -6.17 -8.24
CA SER A 178 4.65 -5.18 -8.48
C SER A 178 5.99 -5.88 -8.70
N ASP A 179 6.96 -5.24 -9.36
CA ASP A 179 8.32 -5.78 -9.58
C ASP A 179 9.14 -6.02 -8.28
N SER A 180 8.59 -5.68 -7.11
CA SER A 180 9.23 -5.89 -5.83
C SER A 180 9.07 -7.34 -5.35
N VAL A 181 10.17 -7.94 -4.89
CA VAL A 181 10.15 -9.29 -4.31
C VAL A 181 9.39 -9.26 -2.98
N ILE A 182 8.17 -9.82 -2.98
CA ILE A 182 7.35 -9.98 -1.78
C ILE A 182 7.99 -11.03 -0.88
N LYS A 183 8.34 -10.64 0.35
CA LYS A 183 8.91 -11.56 1.35
C LYS A 183 7.78 -12.26 2.11
N ASP A 184 7.86 -13.59 2.19
CA ASP A 184 6.91 -14.41 2.97
C ASP A 184 6.83 -13.97 4.45
N GLN A 185 7.92 -13.47 5.03
CA GLN A 185 7.95 -13.00 6.41
C GLN A 185 7.00 -11.81 6.64
N ASP A 186 6.97 -10.86 5.70
CA ASP A 186 6.13 -9.67 5.80
C ASP A 186 4.65 -10.04 5.61
N MET A 187 4.36 -10.96 4.69
CA MET A 187 3.03 -11.55 4.53
C MET A 187 2.57 -12.28 5.80
N LYS A 188 3.41 -13.12 6.38
CA LYS A 188 3.11 -13.82 7.64
C LYS A 188 2.81 -12.84 8.77
N ASN A 189 3.55 -11.73 8.86
CA ASN A 189 3.30 -10.68 9.84
C ASN A 189 1.94 -10.00 9.63
N LYS A 190 1.58 -9.66 8.39
CA LYS A 190 0.26 -9.09 8.04
C LYS A 190 -0.88 -10.07 8.38
N PHE A 191 -0.77 -11.33 7.97
CA PHE A 191 -1.75 -12.37 8.31
C PHE A 191 -1.88 -12.58 9.83
N ARG A 192 -0.78 -12.58 10.57
CA ARG A 192 -0.80 -12.72 12.04
C ARG A 192 -1.52 -11.53 12.69
N ARG A 193 -1.33 -10.31 12.18
CA ARG A 193 -2.01 -9.12 12.69
C ARG A 193 -3.52 -9.16 12.39
N ILE A 194 -3.93 -9.61 11.21
CA ILE A 194 -5.33 -9.84 10.85
C ILE A 194 -5.94 -10.93 11.74
N HIS A 195 -5.22 -12.04 11.94
CA HIS A 195 -5.65 -13.13 12.81
C HIS A 195 -5.88 -12.64 14.25
N ASN A 196 -4.96 -11.85 14.81
CA ASN A 196 -5.14 -11.25 16.13
C ASN A 196 -6.35 -10.31 16.19
N ALA A 197 -6.61 -9.53 15.14
CA ALA A 197 -7.80 -8.68 15.04
C ALA A 197 -9.09 -9.50 15.00
N TYR A 198 -9.10 -10.61 14.25
CA TYR A 198 -10.23 -11.54 14.19
C TYR A 198 -10.46 -12.24 15.54
N ILE A 199 -9.39 -12.67 16.21
CA ILE A 199 -9.46 -13.21 17.58
C ILE A 199 -10.11 -12.19 18.52
N GLY A 200 -9.69 -10.92 18.47
CA GLY A 200 -10.30 -9.85 19.27
C GLY A 200 -11.78 -9.64 18.97
N LEU A 201 -12.24 -9.90 17.74
CA LEU A 201 -13.64 -9.88 17.37
C LEU A 201 -14.40 -11.07 17.96
N CYS A 202 -13.84 -12.30 17.90
CA CYS A 202 -14.45 -13.49 18.49
C CYS A 202 -14.57 -13.42 20.02
N HIS A 203 -13.66 -12.70 20.68
CA HIS A 203 -13.72 -12.47 22.12
C HIS A 203 -14.78 -11.44 22.54
N ASN A 204 -15.46 -10.80 21.59
CA ASN A 204 -16.58 -9.92 21.90
C ASN A 204 -17.82 -10.77 22.26
N PRO A 205 -18.36 -10.68 23.48
CA PRO A 205 -19.53 -11.47 23.90
C PRO A 205 -20.82 -11.12 23.14
N PHE A 206 -20.85 -9.99 22.43
CA PHE A 206 -21.98 -9.59 21.56
C PHE A 206 -21.79 -10.00 20.10
N PHE A 207 -20.71 -10.70 19.77
CA PHE A 207 -20.48 -11.20 18.44
C PHE A 207 -21.11 -12.59 18.29
N ASP A 208 -22.24 -12.65 17.59
CA ASP A 208 -22.84 -13.91 17.19
C ASP A 208 -21.89 -14.61 16.21
N GLN A 209 -21.37 -15.77 16.60
CA GLN A 209 -20.59 -16.66 15.73
C GLN A 209 -21.45 -17.34 14.64
N CYS A 210 -22.66 -16.85 14.39
CA CYS A 210 -23.52 -17.40 13.36
C CYS A 210 -22.88 -17.08 12.01
N ASP A 211 -22.29 -18.11 11.39
CA ASP A 211 -21.44 -18.01 10.20
C ASP A 211 -22.08 -17.17 9.08
N ASP A 212 -23.39 -17.05 8.99
CA ASP A 212 -24.07 -16.44 7.84
C ASP A 212 -24.08 -14.90 7.81
N LYS A 213 -23.62 -14.21 8.86
CA LYS A 213 -23.64 -12.74 8.91
C LYS A 213 -22.29 -12.13 8.55
N MET A 214 -22.32 -11.15 7.66
CA MET A 214 -21.13 -10.34 7.33
C MET A 214 -20.69 -9.51 8.54
N ILE A 215 -19.38 -9.47 8.79
CA ILE A 215 -18.77 -8.73 9.89
C ILE A 215 -18.89 -7.22 9.62
N ASN A 216 -19.67 -6.51 10.44
CA ASN A 216 -19.87 -5.05 10.34
C ASN A 216 -19.27 -4.27 11.52
N SER A 217 -18.12 -4.72 12.04
CA SER A 217 -17.46 -4.04 13.17
C SER A 217 -16.56 -2.91 12.67
N LYS A 218 -16.89 -1.66 13.04
CA LYS A 218 -16.05 -0.48 12.73
C LYS A 218 -14.63 -0.61 13.29
N ARG A 219 -14.49 -1.17 14.50
CA ARG A 219 -13.18 -1.40 15.11
C ARG A 219 -12.33 -2.36 14.28
N PHE A 220 -12.95 -3.44 13.78
CA PHE A 220 -12.26 -4.40 12.93
C PHE A 220 -11.85 -3.75 11.60
N SER A 221 -12.77 -3.04 10.94
CA SER A 221 -12.47 -2.33 9.68
C SER A 221 -11.31 -1.35 9.81
N ASN A 222 -11.26 -0.56 10.90
CA ASN A 222 -10.16 0.38 11.13
C ASN A 222 -8.81 -0.33 11.28
N VAL A 223 -8.77 -1.48 11.96
CA VAL A 223 -7.53 -2.27 12.10
C VAL A 223 -7.09 -2.85 10.76
N ILE A 224 -8.02 -3.29 9.90
CA ILE A 224 -7.69 -3.74 8.55
C ILE A 224 -7.18 -2.57 7.70
N ASP A 225 -7.79 -1.38 7.83
CA ASP A 225 -7.34 -0.17 7.14
C ASP A 225 -5.92 0.24 7.59
N GLU A 226 -5.57 0.09 8.87
CA GLU A 226 -4.19 0.28 9.34
C GLU A 226 -3.21 -0.78 8.79
N ILE A 227 -3.63 -2.04 8.63
CA ILE A 227 -2.76 -3.10 8.11
C ILE A 227 -2.51 -2.96 6.60
N ALA A 228 -3.46 -2.34 5.89
CA ALA A 228 -3.37 -2.13 4.45
C ALA A 228 -2.53 -0.91 4.06
N ASN A 229 -2.51 0.12 4.91
CA ASN A 229 -1.78 1.38 4.68
C ASN A 229 -0.35 1.40 5.27
N PHE A 230 0.07 0.34 5.95
CA PHE A 230 1.41 0.15 6.53
C PHE A 230 2.05 -1.15 6.02
#